data_AF-A0A2V7UY96-F1
#
_entry.id   AF-A0A2V7UY96-F1
#
_cell.length_a   1.000
_cell.length_b   1.000
_cell.length_c   1.000
_cell.angle_alpha   90.00
_cell.angle_beta   90.00
_cell.angle_gamma   90.00
#
_symmetry.space_group_name_H-M   'P 1'
#
loop_
_entity.id
_entity.type
_entity.pdbx_description
1 polymer ?
#
loop_
_entity_poly.entity_id
_entity_poly.type
_entity_poly.pdbx_seq_one_letter_code
_entity_poly.pdbx_strand_id
1 'polypeptide(L)'
;MTTTLHRFGAALGRLLHGPDRVEVSVSADGPHGEIGVPRDGDGVWEVVTAGGRPCLAPDDSSHYLYFTLPAEFLARAAEHRGGIWLDVEYLGDRFGLFRVHYASTDPTAPVEGLYKVAEQRWRSEAAGLRRFRRGLFPLPDFDPGRTQNLGASFRVEFRQEVLVSRVTATLAPPADAGAFALVAPLPELRKLPGRFYPINYLFIEITNACNFKCTWCPDEVMGRRRGFMKKEKVFRLLDEIAGKKGWLGPIYPVKLHQMGEPFLHPDLVAIVEHAEKLGVGVELNTNCGLITRENIEGLYRAGLTNLILSYQTPDAETFKTRKAPRLVFDEYRDKVRMAIERKVALGARTRLEIDIMNTKYAEAYRIVSEDEQALAFLADWIDFARGLERRYGLPPRAHDPEQIRSRHFLDQDENGSRYTLLEGVHLVWKRCHSWGNVVGPHHVVDVKDTYCPAPYDQFVIQWNGDVVACCTDYEGRTKTANVFVTGIEGAWKGETLKQRKRDMLEGRLLDVCAKCQGVK
;
A
#
# COMPACT_ATOMS: atom_id res chain seq x y z
N MET A 1 -12.95 17.83 25.50
CA MET A 1 -14.10 18.18 24.65
C MET A 1 -14.39 17.14 23.55
N THR A 2 -13.42 16.34 23.11
CA THR A 2 -13.54 15.28 22.08
C THR A 2 -14.35 14.05 22.53
N THR A 3 -14.26 13.64 23.80
CA THR A 3 -15.04 12.52 24.36
C THR A 3 -16.54 12.81 24.47
N THR A 4 -16.91 14.07 24.72
CA THR A 4 -18.31 14.50 24.81
C THR A 4 -18.99 14.54 23.45
N LEU A 5 -18.29 15.01 22.40
CA LEU A 5 -18.78 15.04 21.02
C LEU A 5 -18.95 13.64 20.41
N HIS A 6 -18.07 12.69 20.73
CA HIS A 6 -18.22 11.30 20.29
C HIS A 6 -19.44 10.60 20.92
N ARG A 7 -19.71 10.85 22.21
CA ARG A 7 -20.95 10.37 22.85
C ARG A 7 -22.21 10.99 22.24
N PHE A 8 -22.14 12.27 21.84
CA PHE A 8 -23.24 12.93 21.13
C PHE A 8 -23.49 12.33 19.75
N GLY A 9 -22.45 11.96 18.98
CA GLY A 9 -22.62 11.32 17.66
C GLY A 9 -23.28 9.94 17.74
N ALA A 10 -22.87 9.09 18.69
CA ALA A 10 -23.49 7.79 18.93
C ALA A 10 -24.95 7.92 19.45
N ALA A 11 -25.21 8.88 20.33
CA ALA A 11 -26.56 9.15 20.82
C ALA A 11 -27.49 9.71 19.74
N LEU A 12 -26.98 10.56 18.84
CA LEU A 12 -27.73 11.13 17.72
C LEU A 12 -28.04 10.07 16.65
N GLY A 13 -27.11 9.14 16.38
CA GLY A 13 -27.33 7.99 15.50
C GLY A 13 -28.48 7.10 15.99
N ARG A 14 -28.52 6.77 17.29
CA ARG A 14 -29.64 6.03 17.91
C ARG A 14 -30.97 6.76 17.84
N LEU A 15 -30.96 8.09 17.95
CA LEU A 15 -32.16 8.94 17.89
C LEU A 15 -32.74 9.03 16.46
N LEU A 16 -31.89 8.98 15.44
CA LEU A 16 -32.28 9.10 14.03
C LEU A 16 -32.61 7.76 13.35
N HIS A 17 -32.00 6.66 13.79
CA HIS A 17 -32.08 5.37 13.11
C HIS A 17 -32.68 4.23 13.96
N GLY A 18 -32.97 4.48 15.24
CA GLY A 18 -33.50 3.48 16.17
C GLY A 18 -32.44 2.54 16.74
N PRO A 19 -32.77 1.75 17.78
CA PRO A 19 -31.82 0.87 18.48
C PRO A 19 -31.37 -0.35 17.66
N ASP A 20 -32.03 -0.63 16.54
CA ASP A 20 -31.83 -1.83 15.71
C ASP A 20 -30.83 -1.60 14.58
N ARG A 21 -30.11 -0.46 14.61
CA ARG A 21 -29.09 -0.08 13.65
C ARG A 21 -27.88 0.49 14.39
N VAL A 22 -26.70 0.00 14.04
CA VAL A 22 -25.41 0.56 14.45
C VAL A 22 -24.53 0.75 13.23
N GLU A 23 -23.64 1.74 13.28
CA GLU A 23 -22.74 2.03 12.17
C GLU A 23 -21.32 2.38 12.61
N VAL A 24 -20.39 2.22 11.67
CA VAL A 24 -19.09 2.87 11.67
C VAL A 24 -18.86 3.50 10.30
N SER A 25 -18.47 4.77 10.29
CA SER A 25 -18.02 5.48 9.11
C SER A 25 -16.52 5.70 9.17
N VAL A 26 -15.83 5.53 8.06
CA VAL A 26 -14.39 5.79 7.93
C VAL A 26 -14.22 7.17 7.33
N SER A 27 -13.63 8.09 8.10
CA SER A 27 -13.32 9.44 7.66
C SER A 27 -11.81 9.62 7.49
N ALA A 28 -11.39 10.80 7.05
CA ALA A 28 -9.98 11.15 7.00
C ALA A 28 -9.27 10.99 8.36
N ASP A 29 -10.00 11.08 9.49
CA ASP A 29 -9.44 10.99 10.84
C ASP A 29 -9.45 9.53 11.39
N GLY A 30 -9.87 8.56 10.58
CA GLY A 30 -9.99 7.13 10.93
C GLY A 30 -11.45 6.68 11.07
N PRO A 31 -11.69 5.46 11.61
CA PRO A 31 -13.03 4.95 11.86
C PRO A 31 -13.70 5.67 13.04
N HIS A 32 -14.97 6.03 12.86
CA HIS A 32 -15.83 6.66 13.87
C HIS A 32 -17.22 6.02 13.86
N GLY A 33 -17.78 5.73 15.03
CA GLY A 33 -19.13 5.21 15.15
C GLY A 33 -19.30 4.30 16.37
N GLU A 34 -20.37 3.55 16.35
CA GLU A 34 -20.76 2.61 17.40
C GLU A 34 -20.10 1.25 17.23
N ILE A 35 -19.87 0.82 15.98
CA ILE A 35 -19.17 -0.44 15.71
C ILE A 35 -17.67 -0.23 16.01
N GLY A 36 -17.16 -1.03 16.95
CA GLY A 36 -15.75 -1.03 17.31
C GLY A 36 -14.89 -1.69 16.24
N VAL A 37 -13.68 -1.17 16.05
CA VAL A 37 -12.65 -1.82 15.22
C VAL A 37 -11.41 -2.01 16.08
N PRO A 38 -11.09 -3.25 16.51
CA PRO A 38 -9.94 -3.53 17.35
C PRO A 38 -8.64 -2.98 16.73
N ARG A 39 -7.84 -2.26 17.52
CA ARG A 39 -6.65 -1.51 17.06
C ARG A 39 -5.32 -2.09 17.54
N ASP A 40 -5.34 -3.15 18.33
CA ASP A 40 -4.14 -3.63 19.00
C ASP A 40 -3.25 -4.35 18.01
N GLY A 41 -2.36 -3.54 17.36
CA GLY A 41 -1.18 -3.64 16.45
C GLY A 41 -1.41 -3.51 14.93
N ASP A 42 -0.56 -4.13 14.09
CA ASP A 42 -0.31 -3.67 12.72
C ASP A 42 -1.40 -3.96 11.69
N GLY A 43 -2.66 -4.28 12.01
CA GLY A 43 -3.70 -4.45 10.98
C GLY A 43 -3.46 -5.55 9.94
N VAL A 44 -2.40 -6.35 10.07
CA VAL A 44 -2.13 -7.59 9.33
C VAL A 44 -1.93 -8.67 10.38
N TRP A 45 -3.05 -9.24 10.82
CA TRP A 45 -3.04 -10.05 12.02
C TRP A 45 -2.72 -11.51 11.78
N GLU A 46 -1.63 -11.96 12.41
CA GLU A 46 -1.37 -13.37 12.67
C GLU A 46 -2.60 -14.01 13.33
N VAL A 47 -2.97 -15.16 12.77
CA VAL A 47 -4.04 -16.01 13.28
C VAL A 47 -3.62 -16.55 14.65
N VAL A 48 -4.20 -16.04 15.73
CA VAL A 48 -4.04 -16.64 17.05
C VAL A 48 -5.08 -17.73 17.22
N THR A 49 -4.63 -18.92 17.61
CA THR A 49 -5.48 -20.08 17.91
C THR A 49 -6.36 -19.80 19.12
N ALA A 50 -7.68 -19.97 18.99
CA ALA A 50 -8.59 -20.15 20.12
C ALA A 50 -9.08 -21.61 20.13
N GLY A 51 -8.92 -22.32 21.25
CA GLY A 51 -9.41 -23.71 21.40
C GLY A 51 -8.65 -24.78 20.60
N GLY A 52 -7.41 -24.50 20.15
CA GLY A 52 -6.53 -25.51 19.53
C GLY A 52 -6.78 -25.82 18.05
N ARG A 53 -7.56 -25.00 17.32
CA ARG A 53 -7.74 -25.13 15.86
C ARG A 53 -7.29 -23.88 15.11
N PRO A 54 -6.73 -24.02 13.89
CA PRO A 54 -6.30 -22.88 13.09
C PRO A 54 -7.51 -22.10 12.56
N CYS A 55 -7.51 -20.77 12.67
CA CYS A 55 -8.45 -19.93 11.93
C CYS A 55 -7.99 -19.80 10.47
N LEU A 56 -8.91 -19.49 9.56
CA LEU A 56 -8.55 -19.17 8.18
C LEU A 56 -7.64 -17.93 8.17
N ALA A 57 -6.40 -18.14 7.73
CA ALA A 57 -5.41 -17.09 7.49
C ALA A 57 -5.74 -16.36 6.18
N PRO A 58 -5.54 -15.03 6.12
CA PRO A 58 -5.57 -14.34 4.84
C PRO A 58 -4.49 -14.94 3.94
N ASP A 59 -4.79 -15.11 2.65
CA ASP A 59 -3.73 -15.33 1.67
C ASP A 59 -2.93 -14.02 1.46
N ASP A 60 -1.82 -14.08 0.72
CA ASP A 60 -0.94 -12.92 0.42
C ASP A 60 -1.62 -11.77 -0.36
N SER A 61 -2.95 -11.79 -0.50
CA SER A 61 -3.72 -10.95 -1.40
C SER A 61 -4.98 -10.32 -0.77
N SER A 62 -5.42 -10.77 0.41
CA SER A 62 -6.64 -10.29 1.09
C SER A 62 -6.35 -9.55 2.39
N HIS A 63 -7.22 -8.59 2.75
CA HIS A 63 -7.25 -8.00 4.09
C HIS A 63 -8.49 -8.43 4.85
N TYR A 64 -8.34 -8.57 6.17
CA TYR A 64 -9.47 -8.69 7.10
C TYR A 64 -9.61 -7.40 7.91
N LEU A 65 -10.82 -6.86 7.93
CA LEU A 65 -11.22 -5.90 8.94
C LEU A 65 -12.15 -6.56 9.94
N TYR A 66 -11.79 -6.43 11.22
CA TYR A 66 -12.51 -6.99 12.33
C TYR A 66 -13.45 -5.93 12.90
N PHE A 67 -14.71 -6.30 13.12
CA PHE A 67 -15.74 -5.41 13.63
C PHE A 67 -16.36 -6.01 14.88
N THR A 68 -16.47 -5.19 15.92
CA THR A 68 -17.08 -5.55 17.20
C THR A 68 -18.38 -4.78 17.36
N LEU A 69 -19.49 -5.50 17.40
CA LEU A 69 -20.79 -4.89 17.64
C LEU A 69 -20.94 -4.53 19.12
N PRO A 70 -21.62 -3.42 19.45
CA PRO A 70 -21.89 -3.05 20.84
C PRO A 70 -22.67 -4.13 21.58
N ALA A 71 -22.37 -4.35 22.87
CA ALA A 71 -23.04 -5.34 23.70
C ALA A 71 -24.57 -5.19 23.71
N GLU A 72 -25.08 -3.95 23.70
CA GLU A 72 -26.52 -3.68 23.64
C GLU A 72 -27.16 -4.15 22.32
N PHE A 73 -26.44 -4.00 21.19
CA PHE A 73 -26.92 -4.49 19.89
C PHE A 73 -26.89 -6.02 19.85
N LEU A 74 -25.84 -6.64 20.39
CA LEU A 74 -25.74 -8.10 20.50
C LEU A 74 -26.86 -8.71 21.35
N ALA A 75 -27.22 -8.07 22.47
CA ALA A 75 -28.34 -8.52 23.30
C ALA A 75 -29.67 -8.52 22.53
N ARG A 76 -29.94 -7.47 21.75
CA ARG A 76 -31.13 -7.42 20.88
C ARG A 76 -31.06 -8.42 19.74
N ALA A 77 -29.90 -8.60 19.14
CA ALA A 77 -29.69 -9.63 18.12
C ALA A 77 -29.97 -11.04 18.66
N ALA A 78 -29.69 -11.31 19.94
CA ALA A 78 -29.97 -12.60 20.57
C ALA A 78 -31.48 -12.86 20.74
N GLU A 79 -32.26 -11.81 21.00
CA GLU A 79 -33.72 -11.88 21.05
C GLU A 79 -34.35 -11.95 19.65
N HIS A 80 -33.66 -11.35 18.66
CA HIS A 80 -34.08 -11.28 17.27
C HIS A 80 -33.75 -12.57 16.50
N ARG A 81 -34.73 -13.46 16.35
CA ARG A 81 -34.59 -14.76 15.66
C ARG A 81 -34.26 -14.70 14.15
N GLY A 82 -34.10 -13.50 13.57
CA GLY A 82 -33.87 -13.29 12.13
C GLY A 82 -32.41 -13.09 11.71
N GLY A 83 -31.47 -13.13 12.66
CA GLY A 83 -30.06 -12.82 12.40
C GLY A 83 -29.82 -11.33 12.20
N ILE A 84 -28.78 -10.96 11.44
CA ILE A 84 -28.45 -9.55 11.16
C ILE A 84 -28.19 -9.31 9.67
N TRP A 85 -28.25 -8.06 9.26
CA TRP A 85 -27.84 -7.58 7.95
C TRP A 85 -26.64 -6.67 8.09
N LEU A 86 -25.66 -6.85 7.20
CA LEU A 86 -24.53 -5.94 7.07
C LEU A 86 -24.58 -5.23 5.73
N ASP A 87 -24.41 -3.92 5.77
CA ASP A 87 -24.32 -3.04 4.60
C ASP A 87 -22.95 -2.36 4.60
N VAL A 88 -22.15 -2.68 3.58
CA VAL A 88 -20.79 -2.17 3.40
C VAL A 88 -20.81 -1.19 2.24
N GLU A 89 -20.68 0.10 2.55
CA GLU A 89 -20.45 1.15 1.59
C GLU A 89 -18.96 1.27 1.30
N TYR A 90 -18.61 1.38 0.02
CA TYR A 90 -17.24 1.44 -0.42
C TYR A 90 -17.04 2.28 -1.69
N LEU A 91 -15.81 2.68 -1.93
CA LEU A 91 -15.36 3.40 -3.12
C LEU A 91 -14.47 2.48 -3.96
N GLY A 92 -14.79 2.32 -5.25
CA GLY A 92 -14.04 1.50 -6.20
C GLY A 92 -14.61 1.56 -7.63
N ASP A 93 -13.75 1.42 -8.63
CA ASP A 93 -14.10 1.46 -10.06
C ASP A 93 -14.80 0.18 -10.53
N ARG A 94 -14.44 -0.98 -9.95
CA ARG A 94 -14.99 -2.31 -10.24
C ARG A 94 -15.90 -2.84 -9.13
N PHE A 95 -16.49 -4.02 -9.38
CA PHE A 95 -17.20 -4.78 -8.34
C PHE A 95 -16.21 -5.06 -7.19
N GLY A 96 -16.49 -4.54 -6.00
CA GLY A 96 -15.73 -4.90 -4.82
C GLY A 96 -16.01 -6.36 -4.48
N LEU A 97 -14.94 -7.16 -4.39
CA LEU A 97 -14.99 -8.55 -3.97
C LEU A 97 -14.90 -8.58 -2.45
N PHE A 98 -15.98 -9.01 -1.81
CA PHE A 98 -16.09 -9.08 -0.36
C PHE A 98 -16.54 -10.47 0.09
N ARG A 99 -16.06 -10.88 1.27
CA ARG A 99 -16.64 -11.99 2.03
C ARG A 99 -16.82 -11.56 3.46
N VAL A 100 -17.95 -11.88 4.06
CA VAL A 100 -18.11 -11.69 5.51
C VAL A 100 -17.96 -13.04 6.18
N HIS A 101 -17.09 -13.09 7.19
CA HIS A 101 -16.95 -14.25 8.07
C HIS A 101 -17.56 -13.88 9.42
N TYR A 102 -18.50 -14.69 9.88
CA TYR A 102 -19.27 -14.44 11.11
C TYR A 102 -19.43 -15.73 11.92
N ALA A 103 -19.71 -15.57 13.22
CA ALA A 103 -20.09 -16.68 14.08
C ALA A 103 -21.49 -17.17 13.71
N SER A 104 -21.63 -18.44 13.35
CA SER A 104 -22.91 -19.04 12.98
C SER A 104 -23.42 -20.00 14.06
N THR A 105 -24.74 -20.15 14.12
CA THR A 105 -25.44 -21.18 14.90
C THR A 105 -25.62 -22.50 14.14
N ASP A 106 -25.29 -22.53 12.84
CA ASP A 106 -25.39 -23.70 11.96
C ASP A 106 -24.30 -24.74 12.31
N PRO A 107 -24.65 -25.92 12.84
CA PRO A 107 -23.67 -26.91 13.29
C PRO A 107 -22.87 -27.54 12.15
N THR A 108 -23.27 -27.35 10.89
CA THR A 108 -22.58 -27.91 9.71
C THR A 108 -21.46 -27.02 9.20
N ALA A 109 -21.30 -25.81 9.77
CA ALA A 109 -20.30 -24.87 9.27
C ALA A 109 -18.86 -25.40 9.50
N PRO A 110 -17.89 -25.08 8.62
CA PRO A 110 -16.56 -25.71 8.55
C PRO A 110 -15.70 -25.74 9.82
N VAL A 111 -16.07 -24.98 10.85
CA VAL A 111 -15.34 -24.84 12.12
C VAL A 111 -16.31 -24.99 13.30
N GLU A 112 -16.87 -26.18 13.52
CA GLU A 112 -17.85 -26.47 14.60
C GLU A 112 -19.06 -25.52 14.63
N GLY A 113 -19.50 -25.09 13.44
CA GLY A 113 -20.54 -24.09 13.31
C GLY A 113 -20.13 -22.64 13.58
N LEU A 114 -18.95 -22.39 14.15
CA LEU A 114 -18.46 -21.05 14.50
C LEU A 114 -18.14 -20.16 13.30
N TYR A 115 -18.08 -20.66 12.07
CA TYR A 115 -17.65 -19.87 10.93
C TYR A 115 -18.50 -20.17 9.71
N LYS A 116 -19.14 -19.14 9.16
CA LYS A 116 -19.84 -19.21 7.88
C LYS A 116 -19.51 -17.99 7.02
N VAL A 117 -19.44 -18.22 5.71
CA VAL A 117 -19.23 -17.16 4.72
C VAL A 117 -20.59 -16.60 4.31
N ALA A 118 -20.74 -15.29 4.33
CA ALA A 118 -21.95 -14.62 3.84
C ALA A 118 -21.89 -14.38 2.33
N GLU A 119 -23.06 -14.42 1.68
CA GLU A 119 -23.22 -14.05 0.28
C GLU A 119 -23.33 -12.53 0.11
N GLN A 120 -22.66 -11.99 -0.92
CA GLN A 120 -22.74 -10.59 -1.29
C GLN A 120 -23.87 -10.35 -2.29
N ARG A 121 -24.79 -9.44 -1.94
CA ARG A 121 -25.74 -8.85 -2.89
C ARG A 121 -25.31 -7.44 -3.26
N TRP A 122 -25.54 -7.05 -4.51
CA TRP A 122 -25.02 -5.79 -5.07
C TRP A 122 -26.08 -5.01 -5.85
N ARG A 123 -25.98 -3.67 -5.80
CA ARG A 123 -26.82 -2.71 -6.55
C ARG A 123 -25.94 -1.93 -7.56
N SER A 124 -26.08 -2.22 -8.85
CA SER A 124 -25.24 -1.68 -9.95
C SER A 124 -25.15 -0.16 -10.07
N GLU A 125 -26.18 0.56 -9.61
CA GLU A 125 -26.36 2.01 -9.83
C GLU A 125 -26.57 2.81 -8.54
N ALA A 126 -26.00 2.41 -7.41
CA ALA A 126 -26.15 3.16 -6.16
C ALA A 126 -25.82 4.66 -6.36
N ALA A 127 -26.85 5.51 -6.25
CA ALA A 127 -26.85 6.90 -6.66
C ALA A 127 -26.40 7.84 -5.54
N GLY A 128 -25.52 8.78 -5.87
CA GLY A 128 -25.16 9.92 -5.02
C GLY A 128 -23.91 10.67 -5.48
N LEU A 129 -22.89 9.92 -5.90
CA LEU A 129 -21.69 10.37 -6.61
C LEU A 129 -21.27 9.14 -7.42
N ARG A 130 -20.89 9.28 -8.69
CA ARG A 130 -20.63 8.18 -9.66
C ARG A 130 -19.49 7.19 -9.28
N ARG A 131 -19.13 7.06 -7.99
CA ARG A 131 -17.98 6.31 -7.46
C ARG A 131 -18.28 5.47 -6.20
N PHE A 132 -19.33 5.76 -5.42
CA PHE A 132 -19.65 4.98 -4.20
C PHE A 132 -20.61 3.84 -4.48
N ARG A 133 -20.38 2.73 -3.79
CA ARG A 133 -20.88 1.40 -4.09
C ARG A 133 -21.32 0.73 -2.77
N ARG A 134 -22.39 -0.08 -2.75
CA ARG A 134 -22.85 -0.83 -1.55
C ARG A 134 -22.91 -2.35 -1.76
N GLY A 135 -22.33 -3.12 -0.84
CA GLY A 135 -22.50 -4.57 -0.73
C GLY A 135 -23.36 -4.92 0.48
N LEU A 136 -24.40 -5.73 0.26
CA LEU A 136 -25.35 -6.13 1.29
C LEU A 136 -25.21 -7.62 1.60
N PHE A 137 -25.10 -7.98 2.89
CA PHE A 137 -24.86 -9.34 3.36
C PHE A 137 -25.92 -9.75 4.39
N PRO A 138 -26.81 -10.70 4.07
CA PRO A 138 -27.71 -11.31 5.04
C PRO A 138 -26.98 -12.39 5.85
N LEU A 139 -27.03 -12.29 7.18
CA LEU A 139 -26.44 -13.24 8.14
C LEU A 139 -27.55 -13.87 9.01
N PRO A 140 -28.38 -14.77 8.45
CA PRO A 140 -29.63 -15.21 9.09
C PRO A 140 -29.42 -16.05 10.36
N ASP A 141 -28.25 -16.66 10.51
CA ASP A 141 -27.85 -17.59 11.57
C ASP A 141 -26.71 -17.03 12.43
N PHE A 142 -26.51 -15.71 12.42
CA PHE A 142 -25.52 -15.02 13.26
C PHE A 142 -25.70 -15.35 14.75
N ASP A 143 -24.63 -15.79 15.40
CA ASP A 143 -24.58 -16.07 16.85
C ASP A 143 -24.01 -14.86 17.62
N PRO A 144 -24.84 -14.08 18.32
CA PRO A 144 -24.41 -12.89 19.06
C PRO A 144 -23.67 -13.22 20.36
N GLY A 145 -23.77 -14.45 20.86
CA GLY A 145 -23.09 -14.91 22.08
C GLY A 145 -21.66 -15.38 21.82
N ARG A 146 -21.25 -15.44 20.55
CA ARG A 146 -19.93 -15.93 20.15
C ARG A 146 -19.15 -14.85 19.43
N THR A 147 -17.85 -14.82 19.72
CA THR A 147 -16.91 -13.91 19.08
C THR A 147 -15.85 -14.68 18.35
N GLN A 148 -15.34 -14.08 17.29
CA GLN A 148 -14.15 -14.53 16.58
C GLN A 148 -12.90 -13.87 17.17
N ASN A 149 -11.73 -14.18 16.61
CA ASN A 149 -10.43 -13.52 16.85
C ASN A 149 -10.57 -12.05 17.29
N LEU A 150 -9.72 -11.61 18.23
CA LEU A 150 -9.74 -10.24 18.76
C LEU A 150 -11.11 -9.80 19.33
N GLY A 151 -11.99 -10.75 19.67
CA GLY A 151 -13.33 -10.48 20.18
C GLY A 151 -14.32 -9.97 19.12
N ALA A 152 -14.01 -10.11 17.83
CA ALA A 152 -14.83 -9.57 16.75
C ALA A 152 -16.17 -10.30 16.61
N SER A 153 -17.23 -9.55 16.37
CA SER A 153 -18.54 -10.10 16.01
C SER A 153 -18.52 -10.67 14.59
N PHE A 154 -17.92 -9.93 13.66
CA PHE A 154 -17.70 -10.37 12.28
C PHE A 154 -16.41 -9.77 11.73
N ARG A 155 -15.92 -10.34 10.64
CA ARG A 155 -14.85 -9.74 9.85
C ARG A 155 -15.24 -9.66 8.38
N VAL A 156 -14.86 -8.57 7.75
CA VAL A 156 -15.01 -8.37 6.31
C VAL A 156 -13.66 -8.65 5.67
N GLU A 157 -13.63 -9.67 4.82
CA GLU A 157 -12.56 -9.91 3.87
C GLU A 157 -12.81 -9.09 2.63
N PHE A 158 -11.80 -8.37 2.14
CA PHE A 158 -11.94 -7.61 0.91
C PHE A 158 -10.62 -7.50 0.17
N ARG A 159 -10.77 -7.28 -1.14
CA ARG A 159 -9.68 -6.80 -1.96
C ARG A 159 -9.25 -5.44 -1.49
N GLN A 160 -7.97 -5.27 -1.63
CA GLN A 160 -7.23 -4.19 -1.07
C GLN A 160 -7.78 -2.89 -1.82
N GLU A 161 -8.07 -2.85 -3.13
CA GLU A 161 -8.49 -1.63 -3.92
C GLU A 161 -9.72 -0.86 -3.44
N VAL A 162 -10.43 -1.42 -2.47
CA VAL A 162 -11.71 -0.95 -2.01
C VAL A 162 -11.52 -0.12 -0.74
N LEU A 163 -11.92 1.15 -0.81
CA LEU A 163 -12.02 2.00 0.37
C LEU A 163 -13.41 1.78 0.99
N VAL A 164 -13.47 1.05 2.11
CA VAL A 164 -14.70 0.96 2.91
C VAL A 164 -14.95 2.31 3.57
N SER A 165 -16.02 2.98 3.18
CA SER A 165 -16.41 4.30 3.73
C SER A 165 -17.38 4.16 4.89
N ARG A 166 -18.21 3.11 4.90
CA ARG A 166 -19.18 2.88 5.97
C ARG A 166 -19.51 1.38 6.09
N VAL A 167 -19.67 0.91 7.33
CA VAL A 167 -20.27 -0.39 7.63
C VAL A 167 -21.46 -0.14 8.55
N THR A 168 -22.62 -0.66 8.18
CA THR A 168 -23.84 -0.61 8.98
C THR A 168 -24.28 -2.03 9.31
N ALA A 169 -24.66 -2.28 10.55
CA ALA A 169 -25.32 -3.52 10.95
C ALA A 169 -26.75 -3.23 11.41
N THR A 170 -27.72 -4.01 10.92
CA THR A 170 -29.13 -3.87 11.26
C THR A 170 -29.77 -5.21 11.61
N LEU A 171 -30.80 -5.21 12.46
CA LEU A 171 -31.60 -6.41 12.73
C LEU A 171 -32.59 -6.71 11.59
N ALA A 172 -33.16 -5.67 11.00
CA ALA A 172 -34.03 -5.77 9.83
C ALA A 172 -33.28 -5.53 8.52
N PRO A 173 -33.74 -6.09 7.38
CA PRO A 173 -33.21 -5.74 6.07
C PRO A 173 -33.34 -4.23 5.81
N PRO A 174 -32.34 -3.59 5.17
CA PRO A 174 -32.49 -2.21 4.72
C PRO A 174 -33.73 -2.02 3.85
N ALA A 175 -34.38 -0.86 3.93
CA ALA A 175 -35.59 -0.57 3.17
C ALA A 175 -35.42 -0.73 1.65
N ASP A 176 -34.18 -0.55 1.15
CA ASP A 176 -33.83 -0.71 -0.26
C ASP A 176 -33.19 -2.08 -0.60
N ALA A 177 -33.27 -3.07 0.29
CA ALA A 177 -32.67 -4.40 0.07
C ALA A 177 -33.17 -5.08 -1.22
N GLY A 178 -34.41 -4.80 -1.63
CA GLY A 178 -34.97 -5.29 -2.90
C GLY A 178 -34.29 -4.76 -4.17
N ALA A 179 -33.52 -3.66 -4.07
CA ALA A 179 -32.75 -3.11 -5.19
C ALA A 179 -31.41 -3.84 -5.43
N PHE A 180 -31.04 -4.79 -4.58
CA PHE A 180 -29.81 -5.59 -4.68
C PHE A 180 -30.11 -6.92 -5.39
N ALA A 181 -30.36 -6.85 -6.71
CA ALA A 181 -30.92 -7.95 -7.50
C ALA A 181 -29.89 -9.02 -7.95
N LEU A 182 -28.59 -8.76 -7.81
CA LEU A 182 -27.53 -9.67 -8.26
C LEU A 182 -26.81 -10.28 -7.06
N VAL A 183 -26.79 -11.62 -7.00
CA VAL A 183 -25.81 -12.37 -6.21
C VAL A 183 -24.52 -12.34 -7.02
N ALA A 184 -23.50 -11.67 -6.51
CA ALA A 184 -22.20 -11.68 -7.18
C ALA A 184 -21.62 -13.10 -7.11
N PRO A 185 -21.07 -13.66 -8.21
CA PRO A 185 -20.27 -14.88 -8.08
C PRO A 185 -19.17 -14.63 -7.05
N LEU A 186 -18.78 -15.66 -6.28
CA LEU A 186 -17.61 -15.64 -5.40
C LEU A 186 -16.39 -16.18 -6.19
N PRO A 187 -15.73 -15.42 -7.07
CA PRO A 187 -14.58 -15.91 -7.80
C PRO A 187 -13.36 -16.12 -6.88
N GLU A 188 -12.42 -16.91 -7.38
CA GLU A 188 -11.07 -16.97 -6.84
C GLU A 188 -10.44 -15.58 -6.81
N LEU A 189 -9.85 -15.34 -5.66
CA LEU A 189 -9.28 -14.12 -5.21
C LEU A 189 -8.02 -13.78 -6.06
N ARG A 190 -8.04 -12.69 -6.87
CA ARG A 190 -6.83 -12.07 -7.46
C ARG A 190 -6.68 -10.55 -7.14
N LYS A 191 -5.43 -10.16 -6.80
CA LYS A 191 -4.86 -8.96 -6.11
C LYS A 191 -5.33 -7.56 -6.54
N LEU A 192 -5.22 -6.57 -5.61
CA LEU A 192 -4.82 -5.13 -5.74
C LEU A 192 -5.27 -4.27 -4.48
N PRO A 193 -4.61 -3.11 -4.04
CA PRO A 193 -4.36 -2.44 -2.67
C PRO A 193 -5.34 -1.54 -1.84
N GLY A 194 -5.34 -1.76 -0.49
CA GLY A 194 -6.26 -1.55 0.69
C GLY A 194 -6.61 -0.17 1.23
N ARG A 195 -7.82 0.15 1.75
CA ARG A 195 -7.96 1.28 2.71
C ARG A 195 -8.89 1.12 3.91
N PHE A 196 -8.28 1.17 5.08
CA PHE A 196 -8.93 1.38 6.39
C PHE A 196 -8.19 2.40 7.27
N TYR A 197 -6.86 2.52 7.10
CA TYR A 197 -6.00 3.45 7.83
C TYR A 197 -5.81 4.77 7.09
N PRO A 198 -5.44 5.86 7.80
CA PRO A 198 -5.26 7.15 7.17
C PRO A 198 -4.14 7.13 6.12
N ILE A 199 -2.98 6.54 6.41
CA ILE A 199 -1.79 6.59 5.55
C ILE A 199 -1.27 5.18 5.31
N ASN A 200 -1.13 4.79 4.04
CA ASN A 200 -0.53 3.51 3.66
C ASN A 200 0.97 3.67 3.34
N TYR A 201 1.31 4.68 2.53
CA TYR A 201 2.68 4.94 2.10
C TYR A 201 3.18 6.28 2.65
N LEU A 202 4.14 6.20 3.57
CA LEU A 202 4.79 7.38 4.12
C LEU A 202 6.17 7.56 3.47
N PHE A 203 6.37 8.71 2.86
CA PHE A 203 7.63 9.10 2.24
C PHE A 203 8.27 10.24 3.03
N ILE A 204 9.56 10.11 3.34
CA ILE A 204 10.40 11.16 3.92
C ILE A 204 11.56 11.41 2.95
N GLU A 205 11.47 12.47 2.17
CA GLU A 205 12.56 12.89 1.29
C GLU A 205 13.73 13.41 2.13
N ILE A 206 14.75 12.59 2.37
CA ILE A 206 15.93 13.01 3.15
C ILE A 206 16.86 13.90 2.33
N THR A 207 16.79 13.84 1.00
CA THR A 207 17.43 14.76 0.07
C THR A 207 16.73 14.71 -1.27
N ASN A 208 16.69 15.82 -2.00
CA ASN A 208 16.28 15.86 -3.40
C ASN A 208 17.47 16.05 -4.35
N ALA A 209 18.72 15.99 -3.86
CA ALA A 209 19.91 16.02 -4.68
C ALA A 209 20.19 14.61 -5.25
N CYS A 210 20.62 14.52 -6.51
CA CYS A 210 20.97 13.27 -7.17
C CYS A 210 22.25 13.45 -8.01
N ASN A 211 23.15 12.45 -7.96
CA ASN A 211 24.38 12.41 -8.73
C ASN A 211 24.17 11.95 -10.18
N PHE A 212 23.00 11.40 -10.54
CA PHE A 212 22.63 11.04 -11.91
C PHE A 212 21.70 12.10 -12.53
N LYS A 213 21.51 12.03 -13.85
CA LYS A 213 20.63 12.90 -14.64
C LYS A 213 19.85 12.09 -15.68
N CYS A 214 19.16 11.03 -15.22
CA CYS A 214 18.45 10.11 -16.09
C CYS A 214 17.47 10.84 -17.02
N THR A 215 17.44 10.49 -18.30
CA THR A 215 16.58 11.15 -19.31
C THR A 215 15.09 11.02 -19.04
N TRP A 216 14.67 10.02 -18.25
CA TRP A 216 13.29 9.79 -17.83
C TRP A 216 12.96 10.25 -16.40
N CYS A 217 13.84 11.02 -15.78
CA CYS A 217 13.62 11.57 -14.43
C CYS A 217 13.35 13.07 -14.54
N PRO A 218 12.37 13.63 -13.82
CA PRO A 218 12.09 15.06 -13.84
C PRO A 218 13.16 15.91 -13.11
N ASP A 219 14.28 15.31 -12.69
CA ASP A 219 15.35 15.97 -11.94
C ASP A 219 15.91 17.20 -12.68
N GLU A 220 16.08 17.15 -14.00
CA GLU A 220 16.62 18.28 -14.80
C GLU A 220 15.64 19.45 -14.91
N VAL A 221 14.33 19.21 -14.81
CA VAL A 221 13.28 20.24 -14.91
C VAL A 221 12.74 20.68 -13.55
N MET A 222 13.11 19.98 -12.48
CA MET A 222 12.68 20.30 -11.12
C MET A 222 13.26 21.64 -10.66
N GLY A 223 12.39 22.61 -10.38
CA GLY A 223 12.72 23.96 -9.93
C GLY A 223 12.93 24.08 -8.42
N ARG A 224 12.60 23.04 -7.64
CA ARG A 224 12.82 23.04 -6.18
C ARG A 224 14.29 23.22 -5.83
N ARG A 225 14.55 24.05 -4.81
CA ARG A 225 15.88 24.18 -4.19
C ARG A 225 16.39 22.81 -3.74
N ARG A 226 17.67 22.53 -4.01
CA ARG A 226 18.34 21.33 -3.53
C ARG A 226 18.66 21.42 -2.04
N GLY A 227 18.40 20.35 -1.30
CA GLY A 227 18.63 20.34 0.14
C GLY A 227 18.64 18.95 0.75
N PHE A 228 19.13 18.90 1.99
CA PHE A 228 19.27 17.70 2.80
C PHE A 228 18.54 17.93 4.13
N MET A 229 17.64 17.02 4.48
CA MET A 229 16.95 17.06 5.77
C MET A 229 17.90 16.59 6.86
N LYS A 230 18.29 17.48 7.78
CA LYS A 230 19.13 17.12 8.93
C LYS A 230 18.61 15.87 9.67
N LYS A 231 19.49 14.95 10.07
CA LYS A 231 19.10 13.69 10.74
C LYS A 231 18.24 13.91 11.97
N GLU A 232 18.44 14.98 12.73
CA GLU A 232 17.66 15.26 13.94
C GLU A 232 16.19 15.54 13.60
N LYS A 233 15.92 16.07 12.42
CA LYS A 233 14.54 16.23 11.93
C LYS A 233 13.96 14.89 11.48
N VAL A 234 14.74 14.05 10.81
CA VAL A 234 14.30 12.71 10.40
C VAL A 234 14.00 11.85 11.64
N PHE A 235 14.86 11.89 12.67
CA PHE A 235 14.66 11.17 13.92
C PHE A 235 13.35 11.58 14.59
N ARG A 236 13.08 12.89 14.71
CA ARG A 236 11.80 13.37 15.27
C ARG A 236 10.57 12.88 14.48
N LEU A 237 10.66 12.78 13.16
CA LEU A 237 9.56 12.23 12.35
C LEU A 237 9.38 10.73 12.61
N LEU A 238 10.47 9.97 12.69
CA LEU A 238 10.45 8.55 13.02
C LEU A 238 9.91 8.29 14.43
N ASP A 239 10.29 9.11 15.41
CA ASP A 239 9.77 9.07 16.79
C ASP A 239 8.26 9.33 16.79
N GLU A 240 7.78 10.32 16.03
CA GLU A 240 6.35 10.60 15.90
C GLU A 240 5.59 9.43 15.25
N ILE A 241 6.15 8.83 14.18
CA ILE A 241 5.58 7.65 13.51
C ILE A 241 5.48 6.49 14.51
N ALA A 242 6.55 6.22 15.25
CA ALA A 242 6.60 5.15 16.23
C ALA A 242 5.59 5.36 17.36
N GLY A 243 5.46 6.60 17.86
CA GLY A 243 4.47 6.98 18.87
C GLY A 243 3.02 6.94 18.40
N LYS A 244 2.77 6.85 17.08
CA LYS A 244 1.44 6.87 16.47
C LYS A 244 1.07 5.61 15.70
N LYS A 245 1.78 4.49 15.90
CA LYS A 245 1.49 3.21 15.23
C LYS A 245 0.02 2.78 15.34
N GLY A 246 -0.62 2.95 16.50
CA GLY A 246 -2.03 2.59 16.68
C GLY A 246 -3.04 3.47 15.90
N TRP A 247 -2.63 4.67 15.48
CA TRP A 247 -3.44 5.54 14.61
C TRP A 247 -3.11 5.31 13.12
N LEU A 248 -1.83 5.09 12.80
CA LEU A 248 -1.33 4.87 11.45
C LEU A 248 -1.63 3.47 10.91
N GLY A 249 -1.73 2.46 11.79
CA GLY A 249 -1.93 1.05 11.40
C GLY A 249 -0.65 0.38 10.85
N PRO A 250 -0.78 -0.70 10.05
CA PRO A 250 0.29 -1.19 9.21
C PRO A 250 0.63 -0.09 8.24
N ILE A 251 1.76 0.56 8.46
CA ILE A 251 2.38 1.32 7.39
C ILE A 251 3.34 0.40 6.66
N TYR A 252 3.38 0.53 5.34
CA TYR A 252 4.52 0.02 4.59
C TYR A 252 5.81 0.65 5.16
N PRO A 253 6.96 -0.03 5.02
CA PRO A 253 8.24 0.55 5.40
C PRO A 253 8.37 1.99 4.89
N VAL A 254 8.78 2.90 5.80
CA VAL A 254 8.89 4.33 5.50
C VAL A 254 9.91 4.51 4.39
N LYS A 255 9.49 5.14 3.30
CA LYS A 255 10.32 5.35 2.12
C LYS A 255 11.16 6.61 2.33
N LEU A 256 12.48 6.49 2.42
CA LEU A 256 13.36 7.66 2.62
C LEU A 256 13.71 8.40 1.33
N HIS A 257 12.74 8.51 0.41
CA HIS A 257 12.92 9.19 -0.86
C HIS A 257 11.60 9.80 -1.34
N GLN A 258 11.70 10.78 -2.22
CA GLN A 258 10.64 11.19 -3.13
C GLN A 258 11.32 11.47 -4.47
N MET A 259 12.23 12.44 -4.45
CA MET A 259 13.33 12.58 -5.41
C MET A 259 14.67 12.23 -4.75
N GLY A 260 15.78 12.50 -5.47
CA GLY A 260 17.13 12.45 -4.94
C GLY A 260 17.78 11.06 -4.92
N GLU A 261 19.03 11.01 -4.43
CA GLU A 261 19.79 9.79 -4.15
C GLU A 261 20.08 9.70 -2.65
N PRO A 262 19.47 8.74 -1.92
CA PRO A 262 19.66 8.59 -0.48
C PRO A 262 21.12 8.42 -0.05
N PHE A 263 21.96 7.78 -0.86
CA PHE A 263 23.39 7.56 -0.53
C PHE A 263 24.22 8.86 -0.49
N LEU A 264 23.67 9.99 -0.95
CA LEU A 264 24.29 11.30 -0.74
C LEU A 264 24.08 11.85 0.68
N HIS A 265 23.14 11.30 1.45
CA HIS A 265 22.87 11.77 2.80
C HIS A 265 23.94 11.26 3.79
N PRO A 266 24.70 12.14 4.48
CA PRO A 266 25.86 11.73 5.27
C PRO A 266 25.50 10.84 6.47
N ASP A 267 24.29 11.00 7.02
CA ASP A 267 23.82 10.25 8.18
C ASP A 267 22.86 9.10 7.82
N LEU A 268 22.86 8.61 6.57
CA LEU A 268 21.89 7.60 6.11
C LEU A 268 21.85 6.36 7.02
N VAL A 269 23.02 5.80 7.37
CA VAL A 269 23.11 4.62 8.25
C VAL A 269 22.53 4.91 9.63
N ALA A 270 22.84 6.07 10.22
CA ALA A 270 22.31 6.47 11.53
C ALA A 270 20.78 6.65 11.51
N ILE A 271 20.21 7.11 10.39
CA ILE A 271 18.75 7.19 10.19
C ILE A 271 18.12 5.80 10.18
N VAL A 272 18.71 4.85 9.47
CA VAL A 272 18.22 3.46 9.44
C VAL A 272 18.32 2.81 10.82
N GLU A 273 19.45 2.98 11.52
CA GLU A 273 19.63 2.45 12.88
C GLU A 273 18.62 3.03 13.87
N HIS A 274 18.30 4.33 13.76
CA HIS A 274 17.31 4.97 14.62
C HIS A 274 15.91 4.42 14.37
N ALA A 275 15.52 4.27 13.10
CA ALA A 275 14.23 3.69 12.74
C ALA A 275 14.09 2.23 13.24
N GLU A 276 15.15 1.43 13.11
CA GLU A 276 15.16 0.04 13.57
C GLU A 276 14.98 -0.07 15.09
N LYS A 277 15.65 0.79 15.87
CA LYS A 277 15.48 0.85 17.34
C LYS A 277 14.03 1.13 17.76
N LEU A 278 13.26 1.84 16.92
CA LEU A 278 11.85 2.13 17.14
C LEU A 278 10.91 1.05 16.58
N GLY A 279 11.46 0.01 15.93
CA GLY A 279 10.69 -0.99 15.18
C GLY A 279 9.90 -0.37 14.03
N VAL A 280 10.44 0.67 13.37
CA VAL A 280 9.86 1.30 12.19
C VAL A 280 10.63 0.80 10.98
N GLY A 281 9.98 -0.01 10.13
CA GLY A 281 10.60 -0.52 8.91
C GLY A 281 10.94 0.62 7.94
N VAL A 282 12.04 0.48 7.20
CA VAL A 282 12.52 1.50 6.26
C VAL A 282 12.78 0.90 4.89
N GLU A 283 12.38 1.65 3.84
CA GLU A 283 12.68 1.34 2.45
C GLU A 283 13.56 2.42 1.80
N LEU A 284 14.58 1.98 1.09
CA LEU A 284 15.48 2.83 0.31
C LEU A 284 15.40 2.48 -1.17
N ASN A 285 15.41 3.52 -2.01
CA ASN A 285 15.59 3.36 -3.45
C ASN A 285 16.89 4.06 -3.84
N THR A 286 17.81 3.33 -4.46
CA THR A 286 19.11 3.88 -4.87
C THR A 286 19.36 3.69 -6.36
N ASN A 287 19.99 4.68 -6.97
CA ASN A 287 20.54 4.62 -8.31
C ASN A 287 21.79 3.74 -8.42
N CYS A 288 22.24 3.15 -7.30
CA CYS A 288 23.36 2.22 -7.12
C CYS A 288 24.76 2.78 -7.38
N GLY A 289 24.93 3.98 -7.93
CA GLY A 289 26.23 4.51 -8.34
C GLY A 289 27.20 4.73 -7.16
N LEU A 290 26.65 5.09 -5.99
CA LEU A 290 27.42 5.39 -4.78
C LEU A 290 27.57 4.20 -3.82
N ILE A 291 27.09 3.01 -4.20
CA ILE A 291 27.27 1.81 -3.38
C ILE A 291 28.75 1.49 -3.26
N THR A 292 29.20 1.30 -2.03
CA THR A 292 30.51 0.78 -1.61
C THR A 292 30.26 -0.38 -0.66
N ARG A 293 31.28 -1.20 -0.40
CA ARG A 293 31.15 -2.31 0.55
C ARG A 293 30.80 -1.79 1.94
N GLU A 294 31.41 -0.69 2.34
CA GLU A 294 31.31 -0.12 3.67
C GLU A 294 29.90 0.42 3.93
N ASN A 295 29.35 1.22 3.00
CA ASN A 295 28.04 1.82 3.21
C ASN A 295 26.90 0.79 3.09
N ILE A 296 27.00 -0.18 2.18
CA ILE A 296 25.93 -1.18 2.00
C ILE A 296 25.86 -2.15 3.18
N GLU A 297 27.02 -2.62 3.65
CA GLU A 297 27.05 -3.45 4.84
C GLU A 297 26.63 -2.67 6.09
N GLY A 298 26.97 -1.38 6.17
CA GLY A 298 26.49 -0.49 7.22
C GLY A 298 24.96 -0.46 7.29
N LEU A 299 24.28 -0.32 6.14
CA LEU A 299 22.81 -0.36 6.06
C LEU A 299 22.22 -1.71 6.46
N TYR A 300 22.85 -2.82 6.05
CA TYR A 300 22.40 -4.16 6.44
C TYR A 300 22.53 -4.41 7.93
N ARG A 301 23.66 -4.02 8.54
CA ARG A 301 23.87 -4.11 10.00
C ARG A 301 22.94 -3.17 10.79
N ALA A 302 22.62 -2.01 10.22
CA ALA A 302 21.66 -1.07 10.78
C ALA A 302 20.21 -1.59 10.78
N GLY A 303 19.94 -2.72 10.12
CA GLY A 303 18.62 -3.34 10.10
C GLY A 303 17.72 -2.81 8.99
N LEU A 304 18.27 -2.33 7.87
CA LEU A 304 17.46 -1.89 6.72
C LEU A 304 16.42 -2.95 6.33
N THR A 305 15.14 -2.55 6.20
CA THR A 305 14.05 -3.49 5.93
C THR A 305 13.98 -3.86 4.44
N ASN A 306 13.89 -2.85 3.57
CA ASN A 306 13.79 -3.02 2.13
C ASN A 306 14.84 -2.15 1.42
N LEU A 307 15.49 -2.69 0.40
CA LEU A 307 16.36 -1.93 -0.50
C LEU A 307 16.01 -2.23 -1.96
N ILE A 308 15.63 -1.18 -2.67
CA ILE A 308 15.32 -1.20 -4.09
C ILE A 308 16.54 -0.66 -4.85
N LEU A 309 17.18 -1.55 -5.59
CA LEU A 309 18.29 -1.27 -6.50
C LEU A 309 17.69 -0.89 -7.85
N SER A 310 17.75 0.40 -8.20
CA SER A 310 17.17 0.92 -9.45
C SER A 310 18.03 0.58 -10.67
N TYR A 311 18.18 -0.71 -10.98
CA TYR A 311 18.93 -1.29 -12.11
C TYR A 311 18.23 -1.13 -13.47
N GLN A 312 17.61 0.03 -13.69
CA GLN A 312 16.62 0.26 -14.75
C GLN A 312 17.10 -0.05 -16.19
N THR A 313 18.42 -0.09 -16.43
CA THR A 313 19.05 -0.28 -17.75
C THR A 313 19.97 -1.50 -17.73
N PRO A 314 19.70 -2.54 -18.52
CA PRO A 314 20.40 -3.83 -18.41
C PRO A 314 21.68 -3.96 -19.25
N ASP A 315 22.10 -2.93 -19.98
CA ASP A 315 23.27 -2.98 -20.85
C ASP A 315 23.99 -1.61 -20.97
N ALA A 316 25.16 -1.61 -21.59
CA ALA A 316 26.01 -0.42 -21.70
C ALA A 316 25.41 0.70 -22.57
N GLU A 317 24.65 0.38 -23.61
CA GLU A 317 24.04 1.37 -24.49
C GLU A 317 22.87 2.04 -23.78
N THR A 318 21.97 1.25 -23.20
CA THR A 318 20.83 1.77 -22.44
C THR A 318 21.31 2.51 -21.20
N PHE A 319 22.39 2.10 -20.52
CA PHE A 319 22.92 2.79 -19.34
C PHE A 319 23.32 4.26 -19.58
N LYS A 320 23.72 4.64 -20.81
CA LYS A 320 24.06 6.04 -21.17
C LYS A 320 22.93 7.02 -20.86
N THR A 321 21.68 6.56 -21.00
CA THR A 321 20.48 7.36 -20.72
C THR A 321 20.31 7.74 -19.24
N ARG A 322 20.99 7.04 -18.31
CA ARG A 322 21.05 7.43 -16.90
C ARG A 322 21.92 8.66 -16.63
N LYS A 323 22.75 9.05 -17.61
CA LYS A 323 23.72 10.15 -17.54
C LYS A 323 24.53 10.11 -16.22
N ALA A 324 25.06 8.94 -15.89
CA ALA A 324 25.89 8.75 -14.70
C ALA A 324 27.29 9.34 -14.93
N PRO A 325 27.77 10.29 -14.11
CA PRO A 325 29.09 10.88 -14.30
C PRO A 325 30.19 9.89 -13.90
N ARG A 326 31.11 9.61 -14.83
CA ARG A 326 32.34 8.81 -14.61
C ARG A 326 32.14 7.36 -14.17
N LEU A 327 30.91 6.84 -14.21
CA LEU A 327 30.61 5.43 -13.93
C LEU A 327 30.30 4.74 -15.26
N VAL A 328 30.92 3.59 -15.51
CA VAL A 328 30.59 2.74 -16.67
C VAL A 328 29.67 1.59 -16.28
N PHE A 329 29.04 0.96 -17.26
CA PHE A 329 28.01 -0.06 -17.02
C PHE A 329 28.52 -1.28 -16.25
N ASP A 330 29.72 -1.79 -16.56
CA ASP A 330 30.26 -2.95 -15.85
C ASP A 330 30.49 -2.65 -14.35
N GLU A 331 31.08 -1.49 -14.03
CA GLU A 331 31.25 -1.05 -12.64
C GLU A 331 29.91 -0.88 -11.92
N TYR A 332 28.90 -0.38 -12.63
CA TYR A 332 27.54 -0.26 -12.14
C TYR A 332 26.90 -1.62 -11.83
N ARG A 333 26.98 -2.58 -12.75
CA ARG A 333 26.54 -3.97 -12.56
C ARG A 333 27.23 -4.59 -11.35
N ASP A 334 28.55 -4.42 -11.27
CA ASP A 334 29.36 -5.05 -10.22
C ASP A 334 29.03 -4.47 -8.84
N LYS A 335 28.68 -3.19 -8.74
CA LYS A 335 28.13 -2.59 -7.50
C LYS A 335 26.81 -3.22 -7.08
N VAL A 336 25.89 -3.48 -8.01
CA VAL A 336 24.59 -4.12 -7.73
C VAL A 336 24.78 -5.57 -7.29
N ARG A 337 25.61 -6.34 -8.02
CA ARG A 337 25.98 -7.71 -7.64
C ARG A 337 26.66 -7.76 -6.27
N MET A 338 27.56 -6.80 -5.99
CA MET A 338 28.23 -6.69 -4.70
C MET A 338 27.24 -6.44 -3.56
N ALA A 339 26.24 -5.56 -3.73
CA ALA A 339 25.21 -5.35 -2.71
C ALA A 339 24.49 -6.66 -2.35
N ILE A 340 24.07 -7.44 -3.36
CA ILE A 340 23.40 -8.73 -3.16
C ILE A 340 24.32 -9.75 -2.49
N GLU A 341 25.57 -9.86 -2.95
CA GLU A 341 26.56 -10.74 -2.32
C GLU A 341 26.76 -10.37 -0.84
N ARG A 342 26.84 -9.07 -0.51
CA ARG A 342 27.01 -8.63 0.89
C ARG A 342 25.80 -8.93 1.75
N LYS A 343 24.58 -8.84 1.23
CA LYS A 343 23.37 -9.31 1.94
C LYS A 343 23.51 -10.79 2.29
N VAL A 344 23.85 -11.62 1.31
CA VAL A 344 23.99 -13.07 1.49
C VAL A 344 25.09 -13.38 2.51
N ALA A 345 26.27 -12.80 2.33
CA ALA A 345 27.43 -13.04 3.18
C ALA A 345 27.19 -12.64 4.65
N LEU A 346 26.36 -11.64 4.90
CA LEU A 346 26.01 -11.19 6.26
C LEU A 346 24.77 -11.88 6.82
N GLY A 347 24.04 -12.69 6.03
CA GLY A 347 22.73 -13.21 6.43
C GLY A 347 21.72 -12.10 6.72
N ALA A 348 21.82 -10.95 6.04
CA ALA A 348 21.02 -9.78 6.36
C ALA A 348 19.54 -10.00 6.03
N ARG A 349 18.63 -9.62 6.95
CA ARG A 349 17.18 -9.75 6.79
C ARG A 349 16.57 -8.86 5.70
N THR A 350 17.32 -7.87 5.21
CA THR A 350 16.87 -6.89 4.21
C THR A 350 16.31 -7.57 2.97
N ARG A 351 15.11 -7.19 2.54
CA ARG A 351 14.56 -7.60 1.24
C ARG A 351 15.15 -6.73 0.15
N LEU A 352 15.72 -7.36 -0.88
CA LEU A 352 16.26 -6.67 -2.06
C LEU A 352 15.32 -6.81 -3.24
N GLU A 353 15.11 -5.70 -3.94
CA GLU A 353 14.41 -5.64 -5.21
C GLU A 353 15.35 -5.04 -6.26
N ILE A 354 15.53 -5.72 -7.38
CA ILE A 354 16.27 -5.25 -8.55
C ILE A 354 15.23 -4.80 -9.56
N ASP A 355 15.12 -3.48 -9.75
CA ASP A 355 14.16 -2.89 -10.67
C ASP A 355 14.78 -2.70 -12.05
N ILE A 356 14.14 -3.26 -13.07
CA ILE A 356 14.52 -3.07 -14.48
C ILE A 356 13.35 -2.42 -15.22
N MET A 357 13.66 -1.47 -16.08
CA MET A 357 12.64 -0.70 -16.77
C MET A 357 12.06 -1.50 -17.93
N ASN A 358 10.78 -1.80 -17.80
CA ASN A 358 9.93 -2.32 -18.85
C ASN A 358 9.41 -1.15 -19.71
N THR A 359 9.80 -1.16 -20.97
CA THR A 359 9.41 -0.18 -22.00
C THR A 359 8.60 -0.79 -23.14
N LYS A 360 8.04 -2.00 -22.98
CA LYS A 360 7.23 -2.68 -24.03
C LYS A 360 6.13 -1.78 -24.60
N TYR A 361 5.46 -1.06 -23.72
CA TYR A 361 4.37 -0.11 -24.05
C TYR A 361 4.79 1.36 -23.96
N ALA A 362 6.09 1.66 -23.81
CA ALA A 362 6.57 3.03 -23.77
C ALA A 362 6.85 3.54 -25.19
N GLU A 363 6.42 4.75 -25.49
CA GLU A 363 6.63 5.36 -26.81
C GLU A 363 8.03 5.98 -26.94
N ALA A 364 8.53 6.59 -25.87
CA ALA A 364 9.72 7.44 -25.88
C ALA A 364 11.05 6.69 -25.66
N TYR A 365 10.99 5.47 -25.12
CA TYR A 365 12.16 4.74 -24.66
C TYR A 365 12.10 3.29 -25.11
N ARG A 366 13.25 2.74 -25.49
CA ARG A 366 13.44 1.32 -25.82
C ARG A 366 14.61 0.82 -24.98
N ILE A 367 14.29 0.23 -23.83
CA ILE A 367 15.26 -0.26 -22.85
C ILE A 367 15.10 -1.77 -22.74
N VAL A 368 13.95 -2.25 -22.25
CA VAL A 368 13.52 -3.64 -22.35
C VAL A 368 12.10 -3.64 -22.89
N SER A 369 11.95 -3.97 -24.17
CA SER A 369 10.63 -4.00 -24.83
C SER A 369 10.21 -5.38 -25.30
N GLU A 370 11.15 -6.32 -25.45
CA GLU A 370 10.88 -7.67 -25.94
C GLU A 370 11.11 -8.72 -24.85
N ASP A 371 10.29 -9.79 -24.88
CA ASP A 371 10.35 -10.86 -23.88
C ASP A 371 11.71 -11.58 -23.93
N GLU A 372 12.34 -11.71 -25.10
CA GLU A 372 13.67 -12.30 -25.26
C GLU A 372 14.74 -11.54 -24.49
N GLN A 373 14.67 -10.20 -24.45
CA GLN A 373 15.59 -9.37 -23.67
C GLN A 373 15.40 -9.62 -22.17
N ALA A 374 14.14 -9.71 -21.72
CA ALA A 374 13.81 -9.99 -20.34
C ALA A 374 14.31 -11.38 -19.91
N LEU A 375 14.14 -12.38 -20.76
CA LEU A 375 14.59 -13.75 -20.52
C LEU A 375 16.11 -13.88 -20.50
N ALA A 376 16.81 -13.24 -21.44
CA ALA A 376 18.27 -13.23 -21.50
C ALA A 376 18.87 -12.60 -20.24
N PHE A 377 18.30 -11.47 -19.81
CA PHE A 377 18.68 -10.81 -18.58
C PHE A 377 18.44 -11.70 -17.36
N LEU A 378 17.24 -12.28 -17.24
CA LEU A 378 16.91 -13.15 -16.12
C LEU A 378 17.85 -14.36 -16.03
N ALA A 379 18.25 -14.94 -17.16
CA ALA A 379 19.20 -16.04 -17.20
C ALA A 379 20.57 -15.67 -16.60
N ASP A 380 21.14 -14.51 -16.95
CA ASP A 380 22.40 -14.01 -16.37
C ASP A 380 22.31 -13.85 -14.85
N TRP A 381 21.18 -13.32 -14.35
CA TRP A 381 20.96 -13.15 -12.91
C TRP A 381 20.73 -14.46 -12.16
N ILE A 382 20.12 -15.46 -12.81
CA ILE A 382 20.00 -16.82 -12.26
C ILE A 382 21.39 -17.46 -12.14
N ASP A 383 22.25 -17.32 -13.14
CA ASP A 383 23.60 -17.88 -13.09
C ASP A 383 24.48 -17.19 -12.04
N PHE A 384 24.34 -15.87 -11.87
CA PHE A 384 24.93 -15.14 -10.75
C PHE A 384 24.42 -15.67 -9.40
N ALA A 385 23.11 -15.84 -9.24
CA ALA A 385 22.49 -16.38 -8.01
C ALA A 385 23.03 -17.78 -7.68
N ARG A 386 23.10 -18.69 -8.65
CA ARG A 386 23.72 -20.02 -8.50
C ARG A 386 25.18 -19.96 -8.08
N GLY A 387 25.91 -18.95 -8.55
CA GLY A 387 27.28 -18.68 -8.11
C GLY A 387 27.34 -18.39 -6.61
N LEU A 388 26.40 -17.59 -6.09
CA LEU A 388 26.28 -17.31 -4.67
C LEU A 388 25.84 -18.54 -3.86
N GLU A 389 24.89 -19.32 -4.37
CA GLU A 389 24.46 -20.57 -3.73
C GLU A 389 25.64 -21.51 -3.49
N ARG A 390 26.47 -21.75 -4.53
CA ARG A 390 27.68 -22.57 -4.39
C ARG A 390 28.71 -21.96 -3.45
N ARG A 391 28.95 -20.65 -3.54
CA ARG A 391 29.98 -19.95 -2.75
C ARG A 391 29.64 -19.93 -1.26
N TYR A 392 28.38 -19.74 -0.91
CA TYR A 392 27.91 -19.56 0.46
C TYR A 392 27.14 -20.76 1.02
N GLY A 393 27.02 -21.86 0.26
CA GLY A 393 26.34 -23.08 0.69
C GLY A 393 24.83 -22.90 0.90
N LEU A 394 24.19 -22.05 0.11
CA LEU A 394 22.74 -21.83 0.21
C LEU A 394 21.96 -23.00 -0.39
N PRO A 395 20.73 -23.27 0.09
CA PRO A 395 19.85 -24.24 -0.54
C PRO A 395 19.60 -23.88 -2.02
N PRO A 396 19.86 -24.80 -2.97
CA PRO A 396 19.70 -24.50 -4.37
C PRO A 396 18.23 -24.29 -4.73
N ARG A 397 17.93 -23.24 -5.49
CA ARG A 397 16.59 -22.94 -5.98
C ARG A 397 16.35 -23.55 -7.37
N ALA A 398 15.21 -24.21 -7.53
CA ALA A 398 14.76 -24.66 -8.85
C ALA A 398 14.24 -23.45 -9.67
N HIS A 399 14.80 -23.27 -10.86
CA HIS A 399 14.39 -22.26 -11.83
C HIS A 399 13.86 -22.98 -13.08
N ASP A 400 12.55 -23.18 -13.17
CA ASP A 400 11.88 -23.87 -14.29
C ASP A 400 11.84 -22.97 -15.54
N PRO A 401 12.57 -23.31 -16.62
CA PRO A 401 12.59 -22.50 -17.84
C PRO A 401 11.24 -22.40 -18.55
N GLU A 402 10.39 -23.41 -18.46
CA GLU A 402 9.09 -23.41 -19.12
C GLU A 402 8.11 -22.48 -18.38
N GLN A 403 8.08 -22.58 -17.05
CA GLN A 403 7.30 -21.66 -16.20
C GLN A 403 7.77 -20.20 -16.36
N ILE A 404 9.07 -19.98 -16.49
CA ILE A 404 9.63 -18.64 -16.69
C ILE A 404 9.15 -18.05 -18.02
N ARG A 405 9.22 -18.82 -19.11
CA ARG A 405 8.78 -18.35 -20.44
C ARG A 405 7.28 -18.06 -20.49
N SER A 406 6.46 -18.88 -19.84
CA SER A 406 5.00 -18.71 -19.88
C SER A 406 4.47 -17.49 -19.10
N ARG A 407 5.31 -16.80 -18.34
CA ARG A 407 4.89 -15.67 -17.49
C ARG A 407 4.69 -14.36 -18.26
N HIS A 408 5.34 -14.19 -19.41
CA HIS A 408 5.29 -12.94 -20.19
C HIS A 408 5.44 -11.70 -19.31
N PHE A 409 6.57 -11.61 -18.58
CA PHE A 409 6.74 -10.65 -17.48
C PHE A 409 6.47 -9.19 -17.87
N LEU A 410 6.76 -8.81 -19.12
CA LEU A 410 6.58 -7.44 -19.61
C LEU A 410 5.10 -7.05 -19.79
N ASP A 411 4.19 -8.03 -19.83
CA ASP A 411 2.75 -7.80 -19.95
C ASP A 411 2.04 -7.70 -18.59
N GLN A 412 2.73 -8.09 -17.53
CA GLN A 412 2.18 -8.13 -16.19
C GLN A 412 2.18 -6.73 -15.52
N ASP A 413 1.45 -6.61 -14.41
CA ASP A 413 1.64 -5.53 -13.45
C ASP A 413 2.90 -5.79 -12.59
N GLU A 414 3.24 -4.86 -11.67
CA GLU A 414 4.45 -5.00 -10.84
C GLU A 414 4.46 -6.27 -9.98
N ASN A 415 3.29 -6.79 -9.62
CA ASN A 415 3.19 -8.03 -8.82
C ASN A 415 3.42 -9.26 -9.69
N GLY A 416 2.83 -9.31 -10.88
CA GLY A 416 3.00 -10.41 -11.83
C GLY A 416 4.37 -10.41 -12.52
N SER A 417 5.04 -9.26 -12.58
CA SER A 417 6.37 -9.13 -13.16
C SER A 417 7.51 -9.49 -12.20
N ARG A 418 7.20 -9.74 -10.92
CA ARG A 418 8.19 -10.11 -9.89
C ARG A 418 8.67 -11.56 -10.06
N TYR A 419 9.98 -11.74 -9.98
CA TYR A 419 10.65 -13.02 -9.95
C TYR A 419 11.58 -13.13 -8.73
N THR A 420 11.57 -14.27 -8.05
CA THR A 420 12.45 -14.50 -6.87
C THR A 420 13.72 -15.21 -7.32
N LEU A 421 14.86 -14.51 -7.21
CA LEU A 421 16.18 -15.02 -7.55
C LEU A 421 16.78 -15.85 -6.40
N LEU A 422 16.78 -15.27 -5.19
CA LEU A 422 17.24 -15.90 -3.96
C LEU A 422 16.23 -15.56 -2.84
N GLU A 423 16.39 -16.16 -1.66
CA GLU A 423 15.60 -15.78 -0.50
C GLU A 423 15.74 -14.28 -0.19
N GLY A 424 14.62 -13.57 -0.22
CA GLY A 424 14.57 -12.12 -0.02
C GLY A 424 15.30 -11.29 -1.09
N VAL A 425 15.57 -11.85 -2.28
CA VAL A 425 16.11 -11.11 -3.43
C VAL A 425 15.21 -11.33 -4.64
N HIS A 426 14.61 -10.25 -5.11
CA HIS A 426 13.64 -10.26 -6.19
C HIS A 426 14.10 -9.39 -7.35
N LEU A 427 13.73 -9.80 -8.55
CA LEU A 427 13.85 -9.04 -9.79
C LEU A 427 12.44 -8.61 -10.20
N VAL A 428 12.27 -7.33 -10.55
CA VAL A 428 10.96 -6.79 -10.95
C VAL A 428 11.11 -5.99 -12.24
N TRP A 429 10.25 -6.29 -13.21
CA TRP A 429 10.11 -5.50 -14.43
C TRP A 429 9.10 -4.39 -14.20
N LYS A 430 9.58 -3.17 -13.93
CA LYS A 430 8.72 -2.01 -13.64
C LYS A 430 8.42 -1.22 -14.90
N ARG A 431 7.14 -0.96 -15.15
CA ARG A 431 6.72 -0.16 -16.31
C ARG A 431 7.32 1.24 -16.21
N CYS A 432 7.82 1.74 -17.34
CA CYS A 432 8.33 3.10 -17.44
C CYS A 432 7.26 4.11 -17.02
N HIS A 433 7.60 4.98 -16.06
CA HIS A 433 6.70 5.97 -15.49
C HIS A 433 6.80 7.31 -16.25
N SER A 434 5.67 7.95 -16.58
CA SER A 434 5.64 9.24 -17.32
C SER A 434 5.83 10.48 -16.44
N TRP A 435 5.87 10.31 -15.11
CA TRP A 435 5.93 11.40 -14.13
C TRP A 435 4.81 12.42 -14.27
N GLY A 436 3.58 11.92 -14.49
CA GLY A 436 2.43 12.78 -14.74
C GLY A 436 2.52 13.49 -16.09
N ASN A 437 2.97 12.75 -17.11
CA ASN A 437 3.15 13.23 -18.49
C ASN A 437 4.20 14.32 -18.64
N VAL A 438 5.19 14.36 -17.75
CA VAL A 438 6.34 15.30 -17.81
C VAL A 438 7.51 14.72 -18.60
N VAL A 439 7.59 13.39 -18.67
CA VAL A 439 8.66 12.66 -19.31
C VAL A 439 8.14 11.98 -20.58
N GLY A 440 8.79 12.26 -21.73
CA GLY A 440 8.38 11.77 -23.05
C GLY A 440 7.41 12.72 -23.79
N PRO A 441 6.92 12.34 -24.99
CA PRO A 441 5.92 13.11 -25.72
C PRO A 441 4.65 13.27 -24.87
N HIS A 442 4.10 14.47 -24.82
CA HIS A 442 2.88 14.77 -24.07
C HIS A 442 1.65 14.18 -24.78
N HIS A 443 1.30 12.95 -24.45
CA HIS A 443 -0.03 12.42 -24.76
C HIS A 443 -0.88 12.51 -23.50
N VAL A 444 -1.68 13.58 -23.41
CA VAL A 444 -2.84 13.62 -22.51
C VAL A 444 -3.81 12.59 -23.07
N VAL A 445 -3.72 11.35 -22.59
CA VAL A 445 -4.69 10.31 -22.90
C VAL A 445 -5.95 10.64 -22.11
N ASP A 446 -7.10 10.78 -22.77
CA ASP A 446 -8.40 10.95 -22.10
C ASP A 446 -8.65 9.75 -21.18
N VAL A 447 -8.39 9.91 -19.88
CA VAL A 447 -8.68 8.86 -18.90
C VAL A 447 -10.14 8.98 -18.50
N LYS A 448 -10.93 7.93 -18.78
CA LYS A 448 -12.35 7.86 -18.41
C LYS A 448 -12.56 7.88 -16.88
N ASP A 449 -11.54 7.52 -16.12
CA ASP A 449 -11.53 7.49 -14.65
C ASP A 449 -10.78 8.69 -14.05
N THR A 450 -11.55 9.59 -13.44
CA THR A 450 -11.11 10.89 -12.91
C THR A 450 -10.72 10.84 -11.42
N TYR A 451 -10.47 9.66 -10.85
CA TYR A 451 -10.16 9.46 -9.44
C TYR A 451 -8.68 9.14 -9.25
N CYS A 452 -7.97 9.95 -8.45
CA CYS A 452 -6.62 9.62 -8.01
C CYS A 452 -6.64 9.16 -6.55
N PRO A 453 -6.15 7.95 -6.25
CA PRO A 453 -6.04 7.46 -4.89
C PRO A 453 -4.94 8.18 -4.09
N ALA A 454 -3.90 8.74 -4.72
CA ALA A 454 -2.68 9.17 -4.03
C ALA A 454 -2.89 10.11 -2.82
N PRO A 455 -3.76 11.14 -2.86
CA PRO A 455 -3.97 12.04 -1.71
C PRO A 455 -4.54 11.37 -0.45
N TYR A 456 -5.05 10.16 -0.60
CA TYR A 456 -5.65 9.35 0.47
C TYR A 456 -4.77 8.17 0.87
N ASP A 457 -3.79 7.80 0.05
CA ASP A 457 -2.86 6.69 0.32
C ASP A 457 -1.53 7.15 0.88
N GLN A 458 -1.06 8.25 0.29
CA GLN A 458 0.31 8.67 0.37
C GLN A 458 0.40 9.87 1.30
N PHE A 459 1.46 9.87 2.09
CA PHE A 459 1.85 11.01 2.89
C PHE A 459 3.31 11.31 2.58
N VAL A 460 3.53 12.39 1.84
CA VAL A 460 4.83 12.69 1.25
C VAL A 460 5.42 13.94 1.87
N ILE A 461 6.48 13.76 2.64
CA ILE A 461 7.22 14.82 3.33
C ILE A 461 8.47 15.14 2.50
N GLN A 462 8.55 16.35 1.96
CA GLN A 462 9.73 16.85 1.24
C GLN A 462 10.86 17.23 2.22
N TRP A 463 12.09 17.38 1.72
CA TRP A 463 13.28 17.61 2.57
C TRP A 463 13.19 18.85 3.49
N ASN A 464 12.40 19.84 3.09
CA ASN A 464 12.14 21.07 3.83
C ASN A 464 10.95 20.96 4.82
N GLY A 465 10.34 19.77 4.94
CA GLY A 465 9.20 19.47 5.81
C GLY A 465 7.84 19.71 5.17
N ASP A 466 7.77 20.19 3.93
CA ASP A 466 6.50 20.41 3.25
C ASP A 466 5.81 19.08 2.92
N VAL A 467 4.48 19.05 3.08
CA VAL A 467 3.66 17.87 2.79
C VAL A 467 2.94 18.05 1.47
N VAL A 468 3.10 17.10 0.55
CA VAL A 468 2.48 17.10 -0.78
C VAL A 468 1.57 15.88 -0.96
N ALA A 469 0.66 15.94 -1.94
CA ALA A 469 -0.42 14.98 -2.10
C ALA A 469 -0.02 13.64 -2.76
N CYS A 470 1.13 13.58 -3.44
CA CYS A 470 1.62 12.35 -4.06
C CYS A 470 3.14 12.36 -4.28
N CYS A 471 3.73 11.18 -4.42
CA CYS A 471 5.17 11.01 -4.65
C CYS A 471 5.61 11.48 -6.04
N THR A 472 4.67 11.62 -6.98
CA THR A 472 4.92 12.14 -8.33
C THR A 472 5.03 13.66 -8.38
N ASP A 473 4.60 14.38 -7.33
CA ASP A 473 4.70 15.84 -7.25
C ASP A 473 6.13 16.30 -6.91
N TYR A 474 7.04 16.07 -7.86
CA TYR A 474 8.45 16.44 -7.77
C TYR A 474 8.66 17.95 -7.65
N GLU A 475 7.68 18.79 -7.99
CA GLU A 475 7.80 20.25 -7.93
C GLU A 475 7.20 20.82 -6.63
N GLY A 476 6.43 20.03 -5.89
CA GLY A 476 5.77 20.44 -4.64
C GLY A 476 4.57 21.36 -4.86
N ARG A 477 3.90 21.27 -6.00
CA ARG A 477 2.76 22.12 -6.38
C ARG A 477 1.48 21.81 -5.59
N THR A 478 1.42 20.68 -4.94
CA THR A 478 0.26 20.20 -4.17
C THR A 478 0.44 20.37 -2.66
N LYS A 479 1.37 21.23 -2.23
CA LYS A 479 1.66 21.49 -0.81
C LYS A 479 0.39 21.76 0.00
N THR A 480 0.28 21.11 1.16
CA THR A 480 -0.86 21.23 2.08
C THR A 480 -0.49 21.69 3.49
N ALA A 481 0.71 21.34 3.97
CA ALA A 481 1.16 21.66 5.33
C ALA A 481 2.71 21.63 5.40
N ASN A 482 3.27 21.89 6.58
CA ASN A 482 4.67 21.61 6.91
C ASN A 482 4.76 20.88 8.25
N VAL A 483 5.30 19.66 8.24
CA VAL A 483 5.36 18.79 9.44
C VAL A 483 6.24 19.35 10.55
N PHE A 484 7.19 20.25 10.25
CA PHE A 484 8.00 20.88 11.30
C PHE A 484 7.23 21.91 12.11
N VAL A 485 6.04 22.32 11.65
CA VAL A 485 5.12 23.21 12.36
C VAL A 485 3.98 22.42 12.98
N THR A 486 3.36 21.50 12.24
CA THR A 486 2.10 20.85 12.64
C THR A 486 2.25 19.42 13.15
N GLY A 487 3.42 18.79 12.96
CA GLY A 487 3.55 17.32 13.04
C GLY A 487 2.82 16.59 11.91
N ILE A 488 2.98 15.27 11.86
CA ILE A 488 2.37 14.37 10.85
C ILE A 488 0.85 14.35 11.00
N GLU A 489 0.34 14.13 12.21
CA GLU A 489 -1.10 14.05 12.44
C GLU A 489 -1.78 15.39 12.21
N GLY A 490 -1.19 16.50 12.69
CA GLY A 490 -1.74 17.83 12.46
C GLY A 490 -1.79 18.19 10.97
N ALA A 491 -0.74 17.83 10.21
CA ALA A 491 -0.74 17.99 8.76
C ALA A 491 -1.82 17.13 8.08
N TRP A 492 -2.00 15.87 8.51
CA TRP A 492 -3.01 14.97 7.96
C TRP A 492 -4.44 15.44 8.22
N LYS A 493 -4.70 15.94 9.44
CA LYS A 493 -6.02 16.44 9.87
C LYS A 493 -6.30 17.88 9.41
N GLY A 494 -5.31 18.54 8.81
CA GLY A 494 -5.38 19.93 8.38
C GLY A 494 -6.46 20.17 7.32
N GLU A 495 -7.12 21.32 7.41
CA GLU A 495 -8.26 21.65 6.55
C GLU A 495 -7.87 21.71 5.06
N THR A 496 -6.66 22.16 4.74
CA THR A 496 -6.15 22.21 3.36
C THR A 496 -6.07 20.82 2.74
N LEU A 497 -5.61 19.79 3.47
CA LEU A 497 -5.57 18.43 2.96
C LEU A 497 -6.98 17.83 2.85
N LYS A 498 -7.85 18.08 3.84
CA LYS A 498 -9.26 17.67 3.79
C LYS A 498 -9.99 18.26 2.58
N GLN A 499 -9.78 19.55 2.31
CA GLN A 499 -10.33 20.21 1.13
C GLN A 499 -9.75 19.62 -0.16
N ARG A 500 -8.43 19.38 -0.23
CA ARG A 500 -7.79 18.76 -1.42
C ARG A 500 -8.34 17.38 -1.73
N LYS A 501 -8.60 16.58 -0.69
CA LYS A 501 -9.26 15.28 -0.77
C LYS A 501 -10.68 15.42 -1.34
N ARG A 502 -11.51 16.32 -0.79
CA ARG A 502 -12.86 16.60 -1.31
C ARG A 502 -12.83 17.07 -2.77
N ASP A 503 -11.94 18.00 -3.11
CA ASP A 503 -11.74 18.49 -4.47
C ASP A 503 -11.42 17.37 -5.46
N MET A 504 -10.57 16.41 -5.06
CA MET A 504 -10.25 15.22 -5.86
C MET A 504 -11.47 14.29 -6.08
N LEU A 505 -12.34 14.15 -5.07
CA LEU A 505 -13.58 13.38 -5.20
C LEU A 505 -14.59 14.07 -6.11
N GLU A 506 -14.65 15.40 -6.05
CA GLU A 506 -15.60 16.23 -6.78
C GLU A 506 -15.08 16.67 -8.15
N GLY A 507 -13.88 16.22 -8.56
CA GLY A 507 -13.29 16.50 -9.87
C GLY A 507 -12.71 17.92 -10.02
N ARG A 508 -12.56 18.68 -8.94
CA ARG A 508 -11.90 20.00 -8.93
C ARG A 508 -10.39 19.85 -8.83
N LEU A 509 -9.79 19.38 -9.91
CA LEU A 509 -8.37 19.05 -9.95
C LEU A 509 -7.48 20.30 -10.01
N LEU A 510 -6.34 20.27 -9.32
CA LEU A 510 -5.24 21.20 -9.60
C LEU A 510 -4.72 20.96 -11.02
N ASP A 511 -4.13 21.99 -11.66
CA ASP A 511 -3.55 21.89 -13.01
C ASP A 511 -2.62 20.68 -13.18
N VAL A 512 -1.74 20.45 -12.19
CA VAL A 512 -0.82 19.30 -12.19
C VAL A 512 -1.56 17.95 -12.11
N CYS A 513 -2.64 17.87 -11.34
CA CYS A 513 -3.46 16.66 -11.22
C CYS A 513 -4.31 16.43 -12.47
N ALA A 514 -4.86 17.49 -13.06
CA ALA A 514 -5.65 17.42 -14.29
C ALA A 514 -4.80 16.94 -15.47
N LYS A 515 -3.59 17.49 -15.63
CA LYS A 515 -2.63 17.04 -16.65
C LYS A 515 -2.21 15.57 -16.45
N CYS A 516 -1.96 15.17 -15.20
CA CYS A 516 -1.60 13.80 -14.87
C CYS A 516 -2.72 12.81 -15.20
N GLN A 517 -3.98 13.18 -14.92
CA GLN A 517 -5.16 12.35 -15.21
C GLN A 517 -5.67 12.50 -16.65
N GLY A 518 -5.02 13.32 -17.47
CA GLY A 518 -5.45 13.50 -18.85
C GLY A 518 -6.79 14.23 -19.01
N VAL A 519 -7.17 15.10 -18.06
CA VAL A 519 -8.47 15.83 -18.04
C VAL A 519 -8.32 17.25 -18.60
N LYS A 520 -7.21 17.59 -19.26
CA LYS A 520 -6.88 18.95 -19.70
C LYS A 520 -6.41 18.99 -21.14
#